data_AF-A0A925IFP7-F1
#
_entry.id   AF-A0A925IFP7-F1
#
_cell.length_a   1.000
_cell.length_b   1.000
_cell.length_c   1.000
_cell.angle_alpha   90.00
_cell.angle_beta   90.00
_cell.angle_gamma   90.00
#
_symmetry.space_group_name_H-M   'P 1'
#
loop_
_entity.id
_entity.type
_entity.pdbx_description
1 polymer ?
#
loop_
_entity_poly.entity_id
_entity_poly.type
_entity_poly.pdbx_seq_one_letter_code
_entity_poly.pdbx_strand_id
1 'polypeptide(L)' 'MVAVRRRSAALTAPSYTLSDVQTMSAANNEPHWLLECREAAWEVYEDLPMPSLKDEEWRRTDYRRIRWEEADKILVPNG' A
#
# COMPACT_ATOMS: atom_id res chain seq x y z
N MET A 1 -35.72 9.75 8.67
CA MET A 1 -35.30 8.59 7.86
C MET A 1 -33.78 8.67 7.74
N VAL A 2 -33.03 7.87 8.52
CA VAL A 2 -31.55 7.90 8.49
C VAL A 2 -31.10 7.05 7.31
N ALA A 3 -30.53 7.70 6.29
CA ALA A 3 -29.97 7.01 5.15
C ALA A 3 -28.77 6.17 5.61
N VAL A 4 -28.93 4.85 5.64
CA VAL A 4 -27.82 3.92 5.84
C VAL A 4 -27.00 3.93 4.55
N ARG A 5 -25.96 4.76 4.52
CA ARG A 5 -24.98 4.77 3.43
C ARG A 5 -24.27 3.41 3.48
N ARG A 6 -24.59 2.51 2.54
CA ARG A 6 -23.79 1.30 2.29
C ARG A 6 -22.36 1.77 2.05
N ARG A 7 -21.43 1.39 2.93
CA ARG A 7 -20.01 1.60 2.66
C ARG A 7 -19.72 0.89 1.35
N SER A 8 -19.17 1.62 0.39
CA SER A 8 -18.48 1.06 -0.77
C SER A 8 -17.59 -0.10 -0.30
N ALA A 9 -17.41 -1.15 -1.12
CA ALA A 9 -16.52 -2.24 -0.77
C ALA A 9 -15.16 -1.66 -0.34
N ALA A 10 -14.84 -1.73 0.95
CA ALA A 10 -13.68 -1.06 1.50
C ALA A 10 -12.43 -1.74 0.94
N LEU A 11 -11.53 -0.94 0.36
CA LEU A 11 -10.19 -1.41 0.03
C LEU A 11 -9.60 -2.11 1.26
N THR A 12 -9.04 -3.30 1.05
CA THR A 12 -8.44 -4.11 2.13
C THR A 12 -6.90 -3.99 2.12
N ALA A 13 -6.37 -3.44 1.03
CA ALA A 13 -4.96 -3.17 0.77
C ALA A 13 -4.84 -1.83 0.03
N PRO A 14 -3.66 -1.18 0.04
CA PRO A 14 -3.42 0.02 -0.77
C PRO A 14 -3.46 -0.30 -2.27
N SER A 15 -3.73 0.72 -3.09
CA SER A 15 -3.89 0.61 -4.55
C SER A 15 -2.63 1.02 -5.34
N TYR A 16 -1.44 0.69 -4.82
CA TYR A 16 -0.16 1.04 -5.44
C TYR A 16 0.15 0.17 -6.67
N THR A 17 1.03 0.67 -7.53
CA THR A 17 1.54 -0.02 -8.72
C THR A 17 3.07 0.04 -8.80
N LEU A 18 3.68 -0.79 -9.65
CA LEU A 18 5.12 -0.70 -9.94
C LEU A 18 5.51 0.69 -10.48
N SER A 19 4.65 1.30 -11.31
CA SER A 19 4.88 2.64 -11.85
C SER A 19 4.98 3.70 -10.76
N ASP A 20 4.25 3.53 -9.66
CA ASP A 20 4.31 4.42 -8.51
C ASP A 20 5.66 4.34 -7.79
N VAL A 21 6.19 3.13 -7.63
CA VAL A 21 7.51 2.87 -7.05
C VAL A 21 8.60 3.52 -7.91
N GLN A 22 8.54 3.33 -9.23
CA GLN A 22 9.48 3.94 -10.17
C GLN A 22 9.40 5.47 -10.16
N THR A 23 8.19 6.03 -10.14
CA THR A 23 7.95 7.48 -10.06
C THR A 23 8.54 8.07 -8.79
N MET A 24 8.32 7.42 -7.64
CA MET A 24 8.89 7.85 -6.36
C MET A 24 10.42 7.80 -6.37
N SER A 25 11.02 6.73 -6.90
CA SER A 25 12.47 6.58 -6.99
C SER A 25 13.10 7.67 -7.87
N ALA A 26 12.46 7.97 -9.01
CA ALA A 26 12.88 9.05 -9.90
C ALA A 26 12.74 10.43 -9.24
N ALA A 27 11.63 10.69 -8.53
CA ALA A 27 11.41 11.95 -7.82
C ALA A 27 12.48 12.21 -6.74
N ASN A 28 12.97 11.15 -6.09
CA ASN A 28 14.03 11.21 -5.09
C ASN A 28 15.45 11.18 -5.70
N ASN A 29 15.57 11.13 -7.03
CA ASN A 29 16.84 11.05 -7.75
C ASN A 29 17.75 9.92 -7.22
N GLU A 30 17.14 8.77 -6.97
CA GLU A 30 17.81 7.62 -6.37
C GLU A 30 18.86 7.01 -7.30
N PRO A 31 19.95 6.44 -6.76
CA PRO A 31 20.91 5.70 -7.56
C PRO A 31 20.28 4.41 -8.09
N HIS A 32 20.78 3.93 -9.23
CA HIS A 32 20.20 2.78 -9.95
C HIS A 32 20.06 1.52 -9.10
N TRP A 33 21.08 1.19 -8.30
CA TRP A 33 21.05 0.02 -7.42
C TRP A 33 19.89 0.05 -6.41
N LEU A 34 19.45 1.24 -5.99
CA LEU A 34 18.34 1.39 -5.05
C LEU A 34 16.99 1.19 -5.75
N LEU A 35 16.85 1.66 -6.99
CA LEU A 35 15.67 1.36 -7.82
C LEU A 35 15.52 -0.15 -8.00
N GLU A 36 16.59 -0.86 -8.35
CA GLU A 36 16.58 -2.33 -8.50
C GLU A 36 16.12 -3.02 -7.20
N CYS A 37 16.60 -2.57 -6.03
CA CYS A 37 16.15 -3.09 -4.75
C CYS A 37 14.65 -2.85 -4.49
N ARG A 38 14.12 -1.69 -4.92
CA ARG A 38 12.68 -1.38 -4.78
C ARG A 38 11.83 -2.22 -5.70
N GLU A 39 12.26 -2.44 -6.94
CA GLU A 39 11.56 -3.29 -7.90
C GLU A 39 11.53 -4.74 -7.42
N ALA A 40 12.66 -5.27 -6.92
CA ALA A 40 12.71 -6.60 -6.32
C ALA A 40 11.79 -6.73 -5.09
N ALA A 41 11.76 -5.71 -4.22
CA ALA A 41 10.85 -5.69 -3.08
C ALA A 41 9.37 -5.62 -3.51
N TRP A 42 9.07 -4.92 -4.60
CA TRP A 42 7.73 -4.85 -5.17
C TRP A 42 7.27 -6.22 -5.70
N GLU A 43 8.13 -6.94 -6.41
CA GLU A 43 7.83 -8.31 -6.86
C GLU A 43 7.49 -9.23 -5.68
N VAL A 44 8.28 -9.18 -4.61
CA VAL A 44 8.01 -9.95 -3.39
C VAL A 44 6.70 -9.54 -2.72
N TYR A 45 6.36 -8.25 -2.72
CA TYR A 45 5.11 -7.75 -2.17
C TYR A 45 3.89 -8.29 -2.93
N GLU A 46 3.93 -8.29 -4.26
CA GLU A 46 2.84 -8.80 -5.11
C GLU A 46 2.65 -10.32 -4.98
N ASP A 47 3.73 -11.06 -4.77
CA ASP A 47 3.69 -12.51 -4.58
C ASP A 47 3.17 -12.90 -3.17
N LEU A 48 3.29 -12.03 -2.18
CA LEU A 48 2.85 -12.29 -0.82
C LEU A 48 1.34 -11.99 -0.66
N PRO A 49 0.55 -12.95 -0.15
CA PRO A 49 -0.84 -12.67 0.15
C PRO A 49 -0.95 -11.66 1.30
N MET A 50 -1.98 -10.83 1.28
CA MET A 50 -2.29 -9.97 2.42
C MET A 50 -2.47 -10.81 3.69
N PRO A 51 -1.89 -10.38 4.83
CA PRO A 51 -1.90 -11.17 6.06
C PRO A 51 -3.32 -11.40 6.58
N SER A 52 -3.53 -12.47 7.31
CA SER A 52 -4.80 -12.77 7.96
C SER A 52 -4.72 -12.51 9.46
N LEU A 53 -5.84 -12.13 10.09
CA LEU A 53 -5.92 -12.10 11.56
C LEU A 53 -5.75 -13.47 12.23
N LYS A 54 -5.74 -14.55 11.44
CA LYS A 54 -5.43 -15.90 11.90
C LYS A 54 -3.92 -16.13 12.03
N ASP A 55 -3.10 -15.32 11.38
CA ASP A 55 -1.64 -15.41 11.49
C ASP A 55 -1.23 -14.81 12.84
N GLU A 56 -0.44 -15.53 13.64
CA GLU A 56 -0.15 -15.11 15.03
C GLU A 56 0.50 -13.73 15.08
N GLU A 57 1.37 -13.43 14.11
CA GLU A 57 2.04 -12.12 13.96
C GLU A 57 1.05 -10.97 13.75
N TRP A 58 -0.12 -11.23 13.17
CA TRP A 58 -1.14 -10.24 12.82
C TRP A 58 -2.38 -10.29 13.72
N ARG A 59 -2.47 -11.26 14.63
CA ARG A 59 -3.64 -11.49 15.50
C ARG A 59 -4.06 -10.26 16.31
N ARG A 60 -3.11 -9.39 16.63
CA ARG A 60 -3.33 -8.17 17.45
C ARG A 60 -3.29 -6.88 16.64
N THR A 61 -3.09 -6.97 15.32
CA THR A 61 -2.91 -5.82 14.43
C THR A 61 -3.91 -5.90 13.28
N ASP A 62 -5.10 -5.32 13.48
CA ASP A 62 -6.14 -5.30 12.43
C ASP A 62 -5.93 -4.16 11.42
N TYR A 63 -5.16 -4.46 10.39
CA TYR A 63 -4.86 -3.57 9.26
C TYR A 63 -6.09 -3.22 8.41
N ARG A 64 -7.19 -4.00 8.49
CA ARG A 64 -8.42 -3.75 7.71
C ARG A 64 -9.20 -2.54 8.23
N ARG A 65 -8.80 -2.00 9.38
CA ARG A 65 -9.34 -0.75 9.94
C ARG A 65 -8.69 0.49 9.35
N ILE A 66 -7.60 0.33 8.60
CA ILE A 66 -6.97 1.43 7.88
C ILE A 66 -7.96 1.95 6.83
N ARG A 67 -8.11 3.26 6.76
CA ARG A 67 -8.90 3.93 5.72
C ARG A 67 -8.06 4.02 4.46
N TRP A 68 -7.97 2.90 3.74
CA TRP A 68 -7.09 2.79 2.59
C TRP A 68 -7.39 3.82 1.49
N GLU A 69 -8.65 4.23 1.29
CA GLU A 69 -9.02 5.33 0.36
C GLU A 69 -8.39 6.70 0.71
N GLU A 70 -7.98 6.88 1.96
CA GLU A 70 -7.30 8.09 2.42
C GLU A 70 -5.77 7.87 2.47
N ALA A 71 -5.34 6.66 2.84
CA ALA A 71 -3.96 6.30 3.09
C ALA A 71 -3.16 5.87 1.84
N ASP A 72 -3.83 5.41 0.78
CA ASP A 72 -3.18 4.99 -0.47
C ASP A 72 -2.71 6.16 -1.35
N LYS A 73 -2.94 7.40 -0.92
CA LYS A 73 -2.50 8.59 -1.63
C LYS A 73 -0.99 8.72 -1.52
N ILE A 74 -0.31 8.65 -2.66
CA ILE A 74 1.12 8.94 -2.75
C ILE A 74 1.30 10.44 -2.65
N LEU A 75 1.72 10.88 -1.48
CA LEU A 75 2.10 12.27 -1.26
C LEU A 75 3.59 12.38 -1.57
N VAL A 76 3.93 13.18 -2.57
CA VAL A 76 5.32 13.62 -2.74
C VAL A 76 5.58 14.62 -1.60
N PRO A 77 6.49 14.34 -0.64
CA PRO A 77 6.86 15.35 0.33
C PRO A 77 7.38 16.56 -0.43
N ASN A 78 6.93 17.76 -0.02
CA ASN A 78 7.26 19.02 -0.67
C ASN A 78 8.73 19.03 -1.13
N GLY A 79 8.94 19.37 -2.41
CA GLY A 79 10.27 19.51 -2.99
C GLY A 79 11.18 20.42 -2.17
#